data_AF-A0A3N0YUB7-F1
#
_entry.id   AF-A0A3N0YUB7-F1
#
_cell.length_a   1.000
_cell.length_b   1.000
_cell.length_c   1.000
_cell.angle_alpha   90.00
_cell.angle_beta   90.00
_cell.angle_gamma   90.00
#
_symmetry.space_group_name_H-M   'P 1'
#
loop_
_entity.id
_entity.type
_entity.pdbx_description
1 polymer ?
#
loop_
_entity_poly.entity_id
_entity_poly.type
_entity_poly.pdbx_seq_one_letter_code
_entity_poly.pdbx_strand_id
1 'polypeptide(L)'
;MLRILLLSVLATLALAEPRYMEDQAMEERVVGGEVASPNSWPWQISLQYLSGGSYYHTCGGTLIRRNWVLTAAHCVDTSRTWRVVLGDHDIYNHEGREQYMSVSQVYIHPNWNSNSVAAGYDIALLRLSSDATLNSYVKLATLPPSGQVLPHNNVCYITGWGRTQTGGSLSAQLKQAYLPLVDHSTCSRSDWWGSTVKNTMVCAGGGSLSGCNGDSGGPLNCQVSGQYVVHGVTSFVSSLGCNTNQKPTVFTRVSAYSSWISGRSSLMIQIEYVFEFPFSTIISTGTFIHFSFSYESVFSSKQPQYQIIILYFSIIA
;
A
#
# COMPACT_ATOMS: atom_id res chain seq x y z
N MET A 1 -66.95 0.12 67.18
CA MET A 1 -67.53 -0.16 65.86
C MET A 1 -67.48 1.10 65.02
N LEU A 2 -67.18 0.99 63.72
CA LEU A 2 -67.22 2.02 62.66
C LEU A 2 -66.15 3.14 62.76
N ARG A 3 -64.95 2.93 62.22
CA ARG A 3 -64.47 3.09 60.82
C ARG A 3 -64.48 4.54 60.31
N ILE A 4 -63.25 5.05 60.27
CA ILE A 4 -62.69 6.31 59.78
C ILE A 4 -62.94 6.46 58.27
N LEU A 5 -63.41 7.64 57.85
CA LEU A 5 -63.41 8.10 56.45
C LEU A 5 -62.57 9.38 56.37
N LEU A 6 -61.27 9.20 56.19
CA LEU A 6 -60.33 10.25 55.80
C LEU A 6 -60.04 10.04 54.31
N LEU A 7 -60.67 10.85 53.47
CA LEU A 7 -60.33 10.95 52.05
C LEU A 7 -59.08 11.83 51.93
N SER A 8 -57.90 11.21 52.00
CA SER A 8 -56.64 11.84 51.62
C SER A 8 -56.51 11.84 50.10
N VAL A 9 -56.56 13.01 49.48
CA VAL A 9 -56.20 13.23 48.08
C VAL A 9 -54.70 12.98 47.93
N LEU A 10 -54.32 11.84 47.36
CA LEU A 10 -52.96 11.59 46.89
C LEU A 10 -52.82 12.20 45.50
N ALA A 11 -52.31 13.42 45.43
CA ALA A 11 -51.79 13.98 44.18
C ALA A 11 -50.46 13.27 43.87
N THR A 12 -50.48 12.30 42.97
CA THR A 12 -49.26 11.71 42.41
C THR A 12 -48.63 12.71 41.46
N LEU A 13 -47.64 13.46 41.94
CA LEU A 13 -46.67 14.14 41.09
C LEU A 13 -45.85 13.06 40.36
N ALA A 14 -46.25 12.76 39.13
CA ALA A 14 -45.41 12.04 38.20
C ALA A 14 -44.26 12.96 37.79
N LEU A 15 -43.11 12.82 38.46
CA LEU A 15 -41.85 13.34 37.94
C LEU A 15 -41.52 12.51 36.70
N ALA A 16 -41.83 13.07 35.53
CA ALA A 16 -41.28 12.57 34.28
C ALA A 16 -39.78 12.80 34.31
N GLU A 17 -39.02 11.76 34.68
CA GLU A 17 -37.60 11.74 34.41
C GLU A 17 -37.42 11.81 32.88
N PRO A 18 -36.61 12.74 32.35
CA PRO A 18 -36.29 12.73 30.95
C PRO A 18 -35.50 11.44 30.71
N ARG A 19 -36.16 10.45 30.11
CA ARG A 19 -35.45 9.35 29.46
C ARG A 19 -34.61 10.00 28.38
N TYR A 20 -33.32 10.17 28.65
CA TYR A 20 -32.34 10.27 27.60
C TYR A 20 -32.53 9.02 26.76
N MET A 21 -33.25 9.16 25.65
CA MET A 21 -33.08 8.24 24.54
C MET A 21 -31.63 8.43 24.13
N GLU A 22 -30.79 7.51 24.60
CA GLU A 22 -29.52 7.26 23.99
C GLU A 22 -29.85 6.86 22.56
N ASP A 23 -29.83 7.86 21.68
CA ASP A 23 -29.83 7.67 20.25
C ASP A 23 -28.51 6.96 19.96
N GLN A 24 -28.54 5.63 20.11
CA GLN A 24 -27.69 4.73 19.36
C GLN A 24 -28.12 4.92 17.91
N ALA A 25 -27.76 6.08 17.33
CA ALA A 25 -27.62 6.24 15.92
C ALA A 25 -26.70 5.09 15.54
N MET A 26 -27.33 4.04 15.02
CA MET A 26 -26.65 2.89 14.47
C MET A 26 -25.94 3.46 13.26
N GLU A 27 -24.75 4.04 13.48
CA GLU A 27 -23.91 4.59 12.43
C GLU A 27 -23.77 3.47 11.42
N GLU A 28 -24.49 3.60 10.31
CA GLU A 28 -24.48 2.64 9.25
C GLU A 28 -23.01 2.47 8.86
N ARG A 29 -22.49 1.25 8.99
CA ARG A 29 -21.05 1.04 8.85
C ARG A 29 -20.69 1.23 7.36
N VAL A 30 -20.26 2.42 6.99
CA VAL A 30 -19.90 2.78 5.61
C VAL A 30 -18.47 2.36 5.33
N VAL A 31 -18.25 1.60 4.26
CA VAL A 31 -16.90 1.23 3.81
C VAL A 31 -16.34 2.34 2.91
N GLY A 32 -15.04 2.61 3.04
CA GLY A 32 -14.35 3.59 2.21
C GLY A 32 -14.54 5.07 2.57
N GLY A 33 -15.18 5.43 3.70
CA GLY A 33 -15.15 6.81 4.22
C GLY A 33 -15.77 7.88 3.31
N GLU A 34 -15.08 8.99 3.10
CA GLU A 34 -15.52 10.17 2.33
C GLU A 34 -14.81 10.28 0.97
N VAL A 35 -15.34 11.10 0.06
CA VAL A 35 -14.65 11.42 -1.20
C VAL A 35 -13.41 12.26 -0.88
N ALA A 36 -12.25 11.84 -1.38
CA ALA A 36 -11.01 12.58 -1.21
C ALA A 36 -11.06 13.88 -2.02
N SER A 37 -10.41 14.94 -1.53
CA SER A 37 -10.20 16.11 -2.39
C SER A 37 -9.34 15.70 -3.60
N PRO A 38 -9.65 16.17 -4.82
CA PRO A 38 -8.79 15.92 -5.96
C PRO A 38 -7.34 16.28 -5.64
N ASN A 39 -6.41 15.39 -5.99
CA ASN A 39 -4.96 15.57 -5.86
C ASN A 39 -4.40 15.49 -4.44
N SER A 40 -5.22 15.19 -3.42
CA SER A 40 -4.73 15.05 -2.04
C SER A 40 -3.80 13.85 -1.85
N TRP A 41 -3.90 12.84 -2.72
CA TRP A 41 -3.11 11.61 -2.69
C TRP A 41 -2.42 11.36 -4.05
N PRO A 42 -1.48 12.23 -4.46
CA PRO A 42 -0.97 12.30 -5.84
C PRO A 42 -0.06 11.12 -6.26
N TRP A 43 0.25 10.21 -5.35
CA TRP A 43 0.95 8.96 -5.64
C TRP A 43 0.00 7.76 -5.82
N GLN A 44 -1.29 7.93 -5.51
CA GLN A 44 -2.31 6.91 -5.75
C GLN A 44 -2.39 6.61 -7.25
N ILE A 45 -2.50 5.32 -7.57
CA ILE A 45 -2.71 4.87 -8.95
C ILE A 45 -3.92 3.96 -9.03
N SER A 46 -4.53 3.89 -10.22
CA SER A 46 -5.54 2.91 -10.58
C SER A 46 -4.90 1.82 -11.44
N LEU A 47 -4.85 0.59 -10.94
CA LEU A 47 -4.38 -0.57 -11.70
C LEU A 47 -5.58 -1.21 -12.40
N GLN A 48 -5.45 -1.38 -13.71
CA GLN A 48 -6.51 -1.83 -14.59
C GLN A 48 -6.05 -3.01 -15.45
N TYR A 49 -6.97 -3.91 -15.78
CA TYR A 49 -6.73 -4.98 -16.76
C TYR A 49 -7.60 -4.80 -18.00
N LEU A 50 -7.08 -5.20 -19.16
CA LEU A 50 -7.83 -5.27 -20.40
C LEU A 50 -8.73 -6.52 -20.43
N SER A 51 -9.99 -6.34 -20.78
CA SER A 51 -10.94 -7.43 -21.05
C SER A 51 -11.99 -6.96 -22.06
N GLY A 52 -12.28 -7.76 -23.09
CA GLY A 52 -13.31 -7.41 -24.08
C GLY A 52 -13.11 -6.05 -24.77
N GLY A 53 -11.87 -5.61 -24.94
CA GLY A 53 -11.53 -4.31 -25.56
C GLY A 53 -11.61 -3.09 -24.62
N SER A 54 -12.00 -3.28 -23.35
CA SER A 54 -12.10 -2.22 -22.34
C SER A 54 -11.19 -2.49 -21.15
N TYR A 55 -10.74 -1.43 -20.48
CA TYR A 55 -9.96 -1.53 -19.25
C TYR A 55 -10.85 -1.39 -18.02
N TYR A 56 -10.64 -2.26 -17.04
CA TYR A 56 -11.40 -2.27 -15.79
C TYR A 56 -10.47 -2.08 -14.60
N HIS A 57 -10.83 -1.18 -13.69
CA HIS A 57 -10.18 -1.05 -12.40
C HIS A 57 -10.29 -2.36 -11.61
N THR A 58 -9.17 -2.78 -11.01
CA THR A 58 -9.14 -3.97 -10.16
C THR A 58 -8.44 -3.76 -8.83
N CYS A 59 -7.46 -2.85 -8.77
CA CYS A 59 -6.63 -2.61 -7.61
C CYS A 59 -6.12 -1.17 -7.59
N GLY A 60 -5.69 -0.73 -6.41
CA GLY A 60 -4.84 0.42 -6.25
C GLY A 60 -3.34 0.11 -6.41
N GLY A 61 -2.54 1.12 -6.13
CA GLY A 61 -1.09 1.04 -6.06
C GLY A 61 -0.51 2.39 -5.66
N THR A 62 0.81 2.45 -5.62
CA THR A 62 1.57 3.64 -5.23
C THR A 62 2.69 3.90 -6.22
N LEU A 63 2.76 5.10 -6.79
CA LEU A 63 3.91 5.52 -7.60
C LEU A 63 5.11 5.81 -6.68
N ILE A 64 6.17 4.99 -6.78
CA ILE A 64 7.36 5.10 -5.92
C ILE A 64 8.59 5.64 -6.67
N ARG A 65 8.61 5.50 -8.00
CA ARG A 65 9.52 6.19 -8.93
C ARG A 65 8.76 6.50 -10.21
N ARG A 66 9.32 7.34 -11.08
CA ARG A 66 8.64 7.75 -12.34
C ARG A 66 8.15 6.57 -13.18
N ASN A 67 8.85 5.45 -13.16
CA ASN A 67 8.48 4.24 -13.88
C ASN A 67 8.32 3.00 -12.97
N TRP A 68 8.12 3.20 -11.66
CA TRP A 68 7.91 2.10 -10.72
C TRP A 68 6.68 2.33 -9.84
N VAL A 69 5.80 1.34 -9.86
CA VAL A 69 4.61 1.27 -9.01
C VAL A 69 4.73 0.12 -8.03
N LEU A 70 4.36 0.39 -6.78
CA LEU A 70 4.18 -0.61 -5.73
C LEU A 70 2.71 -1.01 -5.64
N THR A 71 2.42 -2.30 -5.59
CA THR A 71 1.06 -2.84 -5.43
C THR A 71 1.11 -4.19 -4.70
N ALA A 72 -0.03 -4.85 -4.51
CA ALA A 72 -0.12 -6.18 -3.91
C ALA A 72 0.21 -7.27 -4.95
N ALA A 73 0.77 -8.38 -4.50
CA ALA A 73 1.10 -9.50 -5.39
C ALA A 73 -0.17 -10.15 -5.96
N HIS A 74 -1.21 -10.33 -5.13
CA HIS A 74 -2.47 -10.92 -5.54
C HIS A 74 -3.22 -10.13 -6.62
N CYS A 75 -2.87 -8.85 -6.82
CA CYS A 75 -3.45 -8.05 -7.90
C CYS A 75 -2.93 -8.45 -9.28
N VAL A 76 -1.75 -9.06 -9.35
CA VAL A 76 -0.98 -9.26 -10.60
C VAL A 76 -0.40 -10.66 -10.74
N ASP A 77 -0.81 -11.61 -9.90
CA ASP A 77 -0.41 -13.03 -9.98
C ASP A 77 -1.17 -13.83 -11.06
N THR A 78 -1.88 -13.11 -11.94
CA THR A 78 -2.49 -13.64 -13.15
C THR A 78 -1.88 -12.99 -14.39
N SER A 79 -1.83 -13.73 -15.50
CA SER A 79 -1.34 -13.18 -16.77
C SER A 79 -2.45 -12.36 -17.44
N ARG A 80 -2.33 -11.04 -17.41
CA ARG A 80 -3.23 -10.08 -18.09
C ARG A 80 -2.45 -8.93 -18.70
N THR A 81 -3.09 -8.19 -19.59
CA THR A 81 -2.58 -6.89 -20.07
C THR A 81 -2.94 -5.81 -19.05
N TRP A 82 -1.92 -5.27 -18.40
CA TRP A 82 -2.07 -4.29 -17.32
C TRP A 82 -1.85 -2.85 -17.81
N ARG A 83 -2.64 -1.94 -17.25
CA ARG A 83 -2.48 -0.48 -17.39
C ARG A 83 -2.52 0.17 -16.01
N VAL A 84 -1.63 1.11 -15.79
CA VAL A 84 -1.63 2.01 -14.63
C VAL A 84 -2.16 3.36 -15.08
N VAL A 85 -3.07 3.94 -14.31
CA VAL A 85 -3.53 5.32 -14.49
C VAL A 85 -3.07 6.15 -13.30
N LEU A 86 -2.28 7.19 -13.59
CA LEU A 86 -1.80 8.17 -12.61
C LEU A 86 -2.61 9.45 -12.70
N GLY A 87 -2.72 10.19 -11.59
CA GLY A 87 -3.39 11.50 -11.60
C GLY A 87 -4.91 11.44 -11.79
N ASP A 88 -5.49 10.26 -11.63
CA ASP A 88 -6.92 9.97 -11.75
C ASP A 88 -7.68 10.36 -10.47
N HIS A 89 -8.98 10.64 -10.56
CA HIS A 89 -9.87 10.76 -9.42
C HIS A 89 -11.22 10.12 -9.71
N ASP A 90 -11.78 10.32 -10.91
CA ASP A 90 -13.00 9.64 -11.35
C ASP A 90 -12.68 8.60 -12.42
N ILE A 91 -12.65 7.32 -12.02
CA ILE A 91 -12.22 6.21 -12.91
C ILE A 91 -13.16 5.96 -14.10
N TYR A 92 -14.31 6.63 -14.18
CA TYR A 92 -15.25 6.53 -15.29
C TYR A 92 -15.27 7.78 -16.18
N ASN A 93 -14.56 8.85 -15.80
CA ASN A 93 -14.52 10.11 -16.53
C ASN A 93 -13.07 10.48 -16.90
N HIS A 94 -12.88 11.12 -18.06
CA HIS A 94 -11.58 11.66 -18.44
C HIS A 94 -11.53 13.14 -18.06
N GLU A 95 -10.69 13.49 -17.09
CA GLU A 95 -10.57 14.83 -16.52
C GLU A 95 -9.42 15.64 -17.14
N GLY A 96 -8.61 15.03 -18.01
CA GLY A 96 -7.53 15.69 -18.78
C GLY A 96 -6.20 15.76 -18.06
N ARG A 97 -6.07 15.11 -16.90
CA ARG A 97 -4.87 15.08 -16.04
C ARG A 97 -4.25 13.70 -15.88
N GLU A 98 -4.94 12.68 -16.38
CA GLU A 98 -4.57 11.29 -16.28
C GLU A 98 -3.36 10.99 -17.16
N GLN A 99 -2.45 10.16 -16.64
CA GLN A 99 -1.41 9.53 -17.44
C GLN A 99 -1.68 8.03 -17.51
N TYR A 100 -2.07 7.56 -18.70
CA TYR A 100 -2.30 6.15 -18.98
C TYR A 100 -0.99 5.49 -19.38
N MET A 101 -0.51 4.56 -18.55
CA MET A 101 0.80 3.94 -18.71
C MET A 101 0.67 2.42 -18.80
N SER A 102 1.28 1.81 -19.80
CA SER A 102 1.35 0.34 -19.87
C SER A 102 2.40 -0.20 -18.92
N VAL A 103 2.17 -1.42 -18.40
CA VAL A 103 3.13 -2.14 -17.57
C VAL A 103 4.04 -2.97 -18.47
N SER A 104 5.35 -2.71 -18.41
CA SER A 104 6.35 -3.47 -19.18
C SER A 104 6.77 -4.75 -18.49
N GLN A 105 6.79 -4.76 -17.15
CA GLN A 105 7.19 -5.93 -16.38
C GLN A 105 6.58 -5.96 -14.98
N VAL A 106 6.24 -7.16 -14.51
CA VAL A 106 5.70 -7.44 -13.18
C VAL A 106 6.74 -8.21 -12.37
N TYR A 107 7.03 -7.74 -11.15
CA TYR A 107 7.94 -8.36 -10.21
C TYR A 107 7.19 -8.70 -8.92
N ILE A 108 6.69 -9.93 -8.84
CA ILE A 108 6.07 -10.46 -7.62
C ILE A 108 7.16 -10.86 -6.63
N HIS A 109 6.92 -10.64 -5.33
CA HIS A 109 7.84 -11.13 -4.31
C HIS A 109 7.98 -12.67 -4.39
N PRO A 110 9.20 -13.24 -4.41
CA PRO A 110 9.41 -14.66 -4.70
C PRO A 110 8.76 -15.62 -3.69
N ASN A 111 8.50 -15.14 -2.47
CA ASN A 111 7.85 -15.92 -1.42
C ASN A 111 6.31 -15.75 -1.39
N TRP A 112 5.73 -14.99 -2.33
CA TRP A 112 4.28 -14.90 -2.45
C TRP A 112 3.68 -16.27 -2.76
N ASN A 113 2.59 -16.61 -2.07
CA ASN A 113 1.82 -17.81 -2.32
C ASN A 113 0.33 -17.46 -2.32
N SER A 114 -0.31 -17.53 -3.49
CA SER A 114 -1.73 -17.21 -3.68
C SER A 114 -2.66 -18.12 -2.86
N ASN A 115 -2.22 -19.32 -2.48
CA ASN A 115 -2.97 -20.21 -1.60
C ASN A 115 -2.84 -19.86 -0.11
N SER A 116 -2.01 -18.85 0.26
CA SER A 116 -1.75 -18.49 1.64
C SER A 116 -1.43 -17.00 1.81
N VAL A 117 -2.43 -16.14 1.58
CA VAL A 117 -2.30 -14.68 1.82
C VAL A 117 -1.84 -14.35 3.25
N ALA A 118 -2.27 -15.15 4.24
CA ALA A 118 -1.89 -15.00 5.64
C ALA A 118 -0.39 -15.27 5.93
N ALA A 119 0.34 -15.89 5.00
CA ALA A 119 1.79 -16.05 5.08
C ALA A 119 2.54 -14.74 4.81
N GLY A 120 1.87 -13.73 4.25
CA GLY A 120 2.45 -12.44 3.88
C GLY A 120 3.07 -12.47 2.48
N TYR A 121 4.11 -11.65 2.27
CA TYR A 121 4.76 -11.46 0.97
C TYR A 121 3.83 -10.95 -0.14
N ASP A 122 2.67 -10.39 0.23
CA ASP A 122 1.70 -9.83 -0.69
C ASP A 122 2.13 -8.45 -1.17
N ILE A 123 3.16 -8.43 -2.02
CA ILE A 123 3.79 -7.23 -2.54
C ILE A 123 4.37 -7.50 -3.94
N ALA A 124 4.15 -6.57 -4.84
CA ALA A 124 4.67 -6.60 -6.21
C ALA A 124 5.13 -5.21 -6.65
N LEU A 125 6.09 -5.20 -7.57
CA LEU A 125 6.52 -4.01 -8.27
C LEU A 125 6.15 -4.11 -9.75
N LEU A 126 5.61 -3.03 -10.29
CA LEU A 126 5.32 -2.88 -11.71
C LEU A 126 6.32 -1.89 -12.29
N ARG A 127 7.05 -2.32 -13.33
CA ARG A 127 7.83 -1.42 -14.16
C ARG A 127 6.92 -0.88 -15.26
N LEU A 128 6.81 0.43 -15.36
CA LEU A 128 6.07 1.10 -16.42
C LEU A 128 6.88 1.08 -17.72
N SER A 129 6.22 1.21 -18.87
CA SER A 129 6.87 1.27 -20.19
C SER A 129 7.60 2.59 -20.45
N SER A 130 7.22 3.65 -19.74
CA SER A 130 7.82 4.98 -19.82
C SER A 130 7.86 5.63 -18.43
N ASP A 131 8.52 6.79 -18.33
CA ASP A 131 8.54 7.59 -17.11
C ASP A 131 7.30 8.48 -17.01
N ALA A 132 6.70 8.52 -15.83
CA ALA A 132 5.63 9.45 -15.49
C ALA A 132 6.14 10.89 -15.43
N THR A 133 5.33 11.81 -15.95
CA THR A 133 5.56 13.24 -15.82
C THR A 133 5.04 13.72 -14.48
N LEU A 134 5.94 14.13 -13.58
CA LEU A 134 5.54 14.59 -12.24
C LEU A 134 4.94 16.00 -12.30
N ASN A 135 3.84 16.21 -11.58
CA ASN A 135 3.12 17.48 -11.49
C ASN A 135 2.32 17.56 -10.16
N SER A 136 1.33 18.45 -10.06
CA SER A 136 0.48 18.56 -8.87
C SER A 136 -0.40 17.33 -8.60
N TYR A 137 -0.75 16.59 -9.64
CA TYR A 137 -1.63 15.40 -9.64
C TYR A 137 -0.85 14.09 -9.52
N VAL A 138 0.41 14.09 -9.96
CA VAL A 138 1.28 12.92 -10.05
C VAL A 138 2.57 13.20 -9.30
N LYS A 139 2.74 12.59 -8.13
CA LYS A 139 3.96 12.69 -7.30
C LYS A 139 4.43 11.30 -6.86
N LEU A 140 5.70 11.24 -6.48
CA LEU A 140 6.27 10.04 -5.87
C LEU A 140 5.87 9.97 -4.39
N ALA A 141 5.52 8.79 -3.92
CA ALA A 141 5.30 8.54 -2.50
C ALA A 141 6.62 8.55 -1.73
N THR A 142 6.54 8.98 -0.47
CA THR A 142 7.60 8.73 0.51
C THR A 142 7.39 7.34 1.11
N LEU A 143 8.43 6.50 1.10
CA LEU A 143 8.43 5.20 1.74
C LEU A 143 9.12 5.27 3.12
N PRO A 144 8.71 4.44 4.09
CA PRO A 144 9.30 4.45 5.42
C PRO A 144 10.73 3.91 5.43
N PRO A 145 11.58 4.35 6.38
CA PRO A 145 12.85 3.69 6.67
C PRO A 145 12.66 2.19 6.93
N SER A 146 13.68 1.41 6.56
CA SER A 146 13.66 -0.04 6.75
C SER A 146 13.45 -0.40 8.23
N GLY A 147 12.55 -1.36 8.48
CA GLY A 147 12.24 -1.82 9.83
C GLY A 147 11.36 -0.90 10.66
N GLN A 148 11.01 0.31 10.21
CA GLN A 148 10.18 1.23 10.99
C GLN A 148 8.80 0.62 11.31
N VAL A 149 8.43 0.68 12.59
CA VAL A 149 7.11 0.29 13.11
C VAL A 149 6.49 1.53 13.75
N LEU A 150 5.22 1.80 13.45
CA LEU A 150 4.49 2.92 14.02
C LEU A 150 3.75 2.52 15.30
N PRO A 151 3.52 3.46 16.23
CA PRO A 151 2.78 3.18 17.45
C PRO A 151 1.29 2.91 17.17
N HIS A 152 0.64 2.21 18.10
CA HIS A 152 -0.81 2.07 18.13
C HIS A 152 -1.50 3.45 18.04
N ASN A 153 -2.65 3.50 17.39
CA ASN A 153 -3.44 4.71 17.10
C ASN A 153 -2.74 5.79 16.27
N ASN A 154 -1.62 5.49 15.59
CA ASN A 154 -1.05 6.43 14.63
C ASN A 154 -2.10 6.82 13.57
N VAL A 155 -2.13 8.11 13.22
CA VAL A 155 -3.06 8.64 12.21
C VAL A 155 -2.68 8.09 10.85
N CYS A 156 -3.59 7.35 10.23
CA CYS A 156 -3.42 6.85 8.87
C CYS A 156 -4.73 6.95 8.08
N TYR A 157 -4.60 7.02 6.76
CA TYR A 157 -5.70 7.02 5.80
C TYR A 157 -5.47 5.93 4.76
N ILE A 158 -6.50 5.11 4.53
CA ILE A 158 -6.57 4.31 3.31
C ILE A 158 -7.18 5.16 2.20
N THR A 159 -6.74 4.95 0.97
CA THR A 159 -7.28 5.59 -0.22
C THR A 159 -7.50 4.58 -1.34
N GLY A 160 -8.59 4.76 -2.09
CA GLY A 160 -8.90 3.87 -3.21
C GLY A 160 -10.30 4.06 -3.78
N TRP A 161 -10.59 3.25 -4.80
CA TRP A 161 -11.87 3.19 -5.52
C TRP A 161 -12.63 1.90 -5.21
N GLY A 162 -12.22 1.18 -4.18
CA GLY A 162 -12.83 -0.06 -3.77
C GLY A 162 -14.30 0.09 -3.40
N ARG A 163 -14.94 -1.05 -3.16
CA ARG A 163 -16.37 -1.09 -2.88
C ARG A 163 -16.72 -0.31 -1.60
N THR A 164 -17.79 0.48 -1.66
CA THR A 164 -18.25 1.32 -0.54
C THR A 164 -19.12 0.57 0.48
N GLN A 165 -19.40 -0.70 0.22
CA GLN A 165 -20.06 -1.64 1.12
C GLN A 165 -19.71 -3.08 0.71
N THR A 166 -19.84 -4.04 1.63
CA THR A 166 -19.64 -5.47 1.32
C THR A 166 -20.58 -5.90 0.20
N GLY A 167 -20.03 -6.45 -0.88
CA GLY A 167 -20.81 -6.87 -2.06
C GLY A 167 -21.33 -5.73 -2.96
N GLY A 168 -21.07 -4.45 -2.61
CA GLY A 168 -21.53 -3.29 -3.39
C GLY A 168 -20.68 -2.98 -4.63
N SER A 169 -20.92 -1.81 -5.22
CA SER A 169 -20.19 -1.32 -6.40
C SER A 169 -18.89 -0.62 -6.01
N LEU A 170 -17.94 -0.55 -6.95
CA LEU A 170 -16.76 0.31 -6.85
C LEU A 170 -17.18 1.79 -6.74
N SER A 171 -16.33 2.60 -6.14
CA SER A 171 -16.52 4.06 -6.16
C SER A 171 -16.02 4.63 -7.48
N ALA A 172 -16.78 5.55 -8.07
CA ALA A 172 -16.32 6.32 -9.21
C ALA A 172 -15.18 7.26 -8.80
N GLN A 173 -15.39 8.02 -7.73
CA GLN A 173 -14.45 9.01 -7.22
C GLN A 173 -13.50 8.41 -6.18
N LEU A 174 -12.26 8.90 -6.14
CA LEU A 174 -11.27 8.45 -5.17
C LEU A 174 -11.79 8.76 -3.76
N LYS A 175 -11.84 7.75 -2.89
CA LYS A 175 -12.22 7.93 -1.50
C LYS A 175 -11.02 7.88 -0.56
N GLN A 176 -11.22 8.42 0.63
CA GLN A 176 -10.32 8.30 1.77
C GLN A 176 -11.08 7.93 3.03
N ALA A 177 -10.47 7.11 3.88
CA ALA A 177 -11.03 6.80 5.20
C ALA A 177 -9.95 6.85 6.26
N TYR A 178 -10.23 7.55 7.37
CA TYR A 178 -9.39 7.52 8.54
C TYR A 178 -9.40 6.12 9.15
N LEU A 179 -8.24 5.48 9.19
CA LEU A 179 -8.03 4.18 9.82
C LEU A 179 -6.88 4.32 10.83
N PRO A 180 -7.17 4.42 12.14
CA PRO A 180 -6.11 4.42 13.14
C PRO A 180 -5.32 3.11 13.07
N LEU A 181 -4.00 3.21 13.20
CA LEU A 181 -3.14 2.03 13.18
C LEU A 181 -3.40 1.16 14.40
N VAL A 182 -3.48 -0.15 14.20
CA VAL A 182 -3.58 -1.14 15.26
C VAL A 182 -2.26 -1.89 15.33
N ASP A 183 -1.58 -1.78 16.46
CA ASP A 183 -0.30 -2.47 16.70
C ASP A 183 -0.44 -4.01 16.59
N HIS A 184 0.70 -4.66 16.37
CA HIS A 184 0.71 -6.11 16.17
C HIS A 184 0.18 -6.85 17.40
N SER A 185 0.55 -6.43 18.61
CA SER A 185 0.11 -7.05 19.87
C SER A 185 -1.40 -7.06 20.04
N THR A 186 -2.09 -6.00 19.63
CA THR A 186 -3.56 -5.95 19.65
C THR A 186 -4.13 -6.77 18.49
N CYS A 187 -3.60 -6.56 17.29
CA CYS A 187 -4.12 -7.18 16.08
C CYS A 187 -3.99 -8.72 16.10
N SER A 188 -2.97 -9.26 16.78
CA SER A 188 -2.71 -10.69 16.92
C SER A 188 -3.42 -11.35 18.11
N ARG A 189 -4.27 -10.63 18.85
CA ARG A 189 -5.11 -11.23 19.88
C ARG A 189 -6.09 -12.23 19.28
N SER A 190 -6.50 -13.23 20.04
CA SER A 190 -7.41 -14.30 19.59
C SER A 190 -8.81 -13.81 19.20
N ASP A 191 -9.29 -12.73 19.81
CA ASP A 191 -10.54 -12.06 19.45
C ASP A 191 -10.41 -11.14 18.20
N TRP A 192 -9.18 -10.86 17.78
CA TRP A 192 -8.85 -10.08 16.58
C TRP A 192 -8.45 -11.03 15.44
N TRP A 193 -7.30 -10.85 14.80
CA TRP A 193 -6.84 -11.71 13.72
C TRP A 193 -6.06 -12.94 14.19
N GLY A 194 -5.69 -13.02 15.47
CA GLY A 194 -4.94 -14.13 16.02
C GLY A 194 -3.61 -14.36 15.28
N SER A 195 -3.31 -15.63 15.01
CA SER A 195 -2.10 -16.04 14.29
C SER A 195 -2.11 -15.70 12.79
N THR A 196 -3.22 -15.20 12.24
CA THR A 196 -3.35 -14.84 10.82
C THR A 196 -2.40 -13.70 10.46
N VAL A 197 -2.32 -12.67 11.30
CA VAL A 197 -1.45 -11.51 11.08
C VAL A 197 -0.01 -11.81 11.48
N LYS A 198 0.93 -11.26 10.73
CA LYS A 198 2.38 -11.45 10.92
C LYS A 198 3.07 -10.13 11.23
N ASN A 199 4.28 -10.19 11.77
CA ASN A 199 5.13 -8.99 11.99
C ASN A 199 5.51 -8.25 10.69
N THR A 200 5.32 -8.87 9.53
CA THR A 200 5.51 -8.27 8.20
C THR A 200 4.24 -7.58 7.68
N MET A 201 3.21 -7.44 8.51
CA MET A 201 1.94 -6.79 8.19
C MET A 201 1.69 -5.59 9.13
N VAL A 202 0.78 -4.70 8.71
CA VAL A 202 0.21 -3.61 9.52
C VAL A 202 -1.30 -3.77 9.51
N CYS A 203 -1.94 -3.49 10.64
CA CYS A 203 -3.39 -3.45 10.75
C CYS A 203 -3.85 -2.00 10.92
N ALA A 204 -4.99 -1.62 10.34
CA ALA A 204 -5.60 -0.33 10.59
C ALA A 204 -7.14 -0.39 10.57
N GLY A 205 -7.78 0.40 11.43
CA GLY A 205 -9.23 0.41 11.60
C GLY A 205 -9.73 -0.72 12.51
N GLY A 206 -10.74 -1.47 12.05
CA GLY A 206 -11.42 -2.51 12.84
C GLY A 206 -12.76 -2.07 13.44
N GLY A 207 -13.20 -0.85 13.09
CA GLY A 207 -14.51 -0.28 13.40
C GLY A 207 -15.48 -0.33 12.21
N SER A 208 -16.17 0.78 11.94
CA SER A 208 -17.12 0.93 10.82
C SER A 208 -16.45 1.20 9.48
N LEU A 209 -15.34 1.96 9.49
CA LEU A 209 -14.50 2.26 8.33
C LEU A 209 -13.49 1.14 8.06
N SER A 210 -13.31 0.82 6.79
CA SER A 210 -12.33 -0.18 6.31
C SER A 210 -11.98 0.06 4.84
N GLY A 211 -10.94 -0.61 4.35
CA GLY A 211 -10.82 -0.91 2.92
C GLY A 211 -11.78 -2.02 2.47
N CYS A 212 -11.88 -2.24 1.17
CA CYS A 212 -12.68 -3.31 0.58
C CYS A 212 -12.10 -3.81 -0.74
N ASN A 213 -12.80 -4.75 -1.39
CA ASN A 213 -12.44 -5.23 -2.73
C ASN A 213 -12.29 -4.05 -3.71
N GLY A 214 -11.15 -3.99 -4.41
CA GLY A 214 -10.75 -2.86 -5.27
C GLY A 214 -9.73 -1.91 -4.62
N ASP A 215 -9.67 -1.82 -3.29
CA ASP A 215 -8.62 -1.06 -2.60
C ASP A 215 -7.30 -1.83 -2.46
N SER A 216 -7.33 -3.14 -2.72
CA SER A 216 -6.16 -4.02 -2.78
C SER A 216 -5.00 -3.40 -3.52
N GLY A 217 -3.78 -3.54 -2.99
CA GLY A 217 -2.57 -2.91 -3.54
C GLY A 217 -2.43 -1.42 -3.27
N GLY A 218 -3.50 -0.73 -2.89
CA GLY A 218 -3.50 0.69 -2.55
C GLY A 218 -2.71 1.01 -1.27
N PRO A 219 -2.40 2.29 -1.03
CA PRO A 219 -1.59 2.72 0.10
C PRO A 219 -2.37 2.81 1.41
N LEU A 220 -1.68 2.50 2.50
CA LEU A 220 -1.97 3.05 3.83
C LEU A 220 -1.04 4.24 4.08
N ASN A 221 -1.60 5.44 4.06
CA ASN A 221 -0.89 6.71 4.20
C ASN A 221 -0.87 7.12 5.67
N CYS A 222 0.28 7.00 6.34
CA CYS A 222 0.40 7.31 7.76
C CYS A 222 1.16 8.61 7.99
N GLN A 223 0.71 9.41 8.95
CA GLN A 223 1.35 10.66 9.31
C GLN A 223 2.59 10.39 10.18
N VAL A 224 3.74 10.90 9.74
CA VAL A 224 5.03 10.84 10.43
C VAL A 224 5.69 12.22 10.34
N SER A 225 5.93 12.87 11.49
CA SER A 225 6.54 14.21 11.56
C SER A 225 5.86 15.25 10.65
N GLY A 226 4.53 15.22 10.58
CA GLY A 226 3.73 16.14 9.78
C GLY A 226 3.64 15.81 8.28
N GLN A 227 4.24 14.71 7.81
CA GLN A 227 4.19 14.27 6.42
C GLN A 227 3.49 12.91 6.29
N TYR A 228 2.85 12.66 5.16
CA TYR A 228 2.28 11.34 4.86
C TYR A 228 3.30 10.42 4.20
N VAL A 229 3.44 9.22 4.77
CA VAL A 229 4.36 8.17 4.33
C VAL A 229 3.56 6.89 4.08
N VAL A 230 3.86 6.17 2.99
CA VAL A 230 3.14 4.94 2.62
C VAL A 230 3.68 3.76 3.41
N HIS A 231 3.02 3.43 4.51
CA HIS A 231 3.44 2.37 5.44
C HIS A 231 2.87 0.99 5.11
N GLY A 232 1.79 0.94 4.33
CA GLY A 232 1.08 -0.29 4.01
C GLY A 232 0.71 -0.39 2.54
N VAL A 233 0.65 -1.62 2.05
CA VAL A 233 0.02 -2.02 0.78
C VAL A 233 -1.20 -2.87 1.13
N THR A 234 -2.41 -2.46 0.75
CA THR A 234 -3.66 -3.16 1.12
C THR A 234 -3.61 -4.61 0.64
N SER A 235 -3.81 -5.56 1.56
CA SER A 235 -3.69 -6.99 1.26
C SER A 235 -5.04 -7.70 1.40
N PHE A 236 -5.63 -7.73 2.60
CA PHE A 236 -6.89 -8.43 2.80
C PHE A 236 -7.77 -7.83 3.90
N VAL A 237 -9.04 -8.25 3.86
CA VAL A 237 -10.09 -7.95 4.86
C VAL A 237 -10.75 -9.26 5.29
N SER A 238 -11.67 -9.19 6.25
CA SER A 238 -12.44 -10.36 6.71
C SER A 238 -13.32 -10.94 5.61
N SER A 239 -13.37 -12.27 5.50
CA SER A 239 -14.29 -12.98 4.61
C SER A 239 -15.76 -12.80 5.00
N LEU A 240 -16.05 -12.38 6.24
CA LEU A 240 -17.40 -12.05 6.71
C LEU A 240 -17.89 -10.69 6.20
N GLY A 241 -16.98 -9.84 5.71
CA GLY A 241 -17.30 -8.49 5.25
C GLY A 241 -16.16 -7.50 5.50
N CYS A 242 -16.12 -6.45 4.69
CA CYS A 242 -14.99 -5.51 4.66
C CYS A 242 -14.77 -4.80 6.01
N ASN A 243 -15.84 -4.38 6.68
CA ASN A 243 -15.82 -3.66 7.96
C ASN A 243 -16.30 -4.50 9.15
N THR A 244 -15.85 -5.75 9.19
CA THR A 244 -16.11 -6.65 10.32
C THR A 244 -15.44 -6.12 11.60
N ASN A 245 -16.19 -6.03 12.70
CA ASN A 245 -15.69 -5.56 13.99
C ASN A 245 -14.45 -6.36 14.44
N GLN A 246 -13.42 -5.68 14.95
CA GLN A 246 -12.16 -6.28 15.39
C GLN A 246 -11.42 -7.09 14.30
N LYS A 247 -11.76 -6.87 13.03
CA LYS A 247 -11.02 -7.38 11.88
C LYS A 247 -10.55 -6.19 11.04
N PRO A 248 -9.57 -5.43 11.55
CA PRO A 248 -9.01 -4.29 10.83
C PRO A 248 -8.52 -4.72 9.44
N THR A 249 -8.52 -3.80 8.49
CA THR A 249 -7.90 -4.05 7.18
C THR A 249 -6.42 -4.35 7.40
N VAL A 250 -5.93 -5.40 6.74
CA VAL A 250 -4.54 -5.85 6.84
C VAL A 250 -3.77 -5.42 5.60
N PHE A 251 -2.60 -4.85 5.85
CA PHE A 251 -1.69 -4.33 4.85
C PHE A 251 -0.35 -5.06 4.95
N THR A 252 0.33 -5.26 3.82
CA THR A 252 1.74 -5.62 3.83
C THR A 252 2.56 -4.43 4.34
N ARG A 253 3.43 -4.65 5.34
CA ARG A 253 4.24 -3.59 5.96
C ARG A 253 5.39 -3.20 5.05
N VAL A 254 5.31 -2.04 4.40
CA VAL A 254 6.31 -1.59 3.41
C VAL A 254 7.73 -1.57 3.96
N SER A 255 7.93 -1.12 5.21
CA SER A 255 9.26 -1.06 5.84
C SER A 255 9.93 -2.42 6.04
N ALA A 256 9.18 -3.53 5.98
CA ALA A 256 9.74 -4.89 6.02
C ALA A 256 10.39 -5.30 4.69
N TYR A 257 10.06 -4.61 3.59
CA TYR A 257 10.45 -4.97 2.23
C TYR A 257 11.36 -3.92 1.58
N SER A 258 11.85 -2.93 2.32
CA SER A 258 12.68 -1.84 1.78
C SER A 258 13.85 -2.35 0.94
N SER A 259 14.58 -3.37 1.40
CA SER A 259 15.71 -3.96 0.68
C SER A 259 15.29 -4.66 -0.62
N TRP A 260 14.14 -5.34 -0.62
CA TRP A 260 13.59 -5.98 -1.83
C TRP A 260 13.11 -4.93 -2.84
N ILE A 261 12.43 -3.89 -2.35
CA ILE A 261 11.96 -2.77 -3.19
C ILE A 261 13.16 -2.06 -3.82
N SER A 262 14.19 -1.73 -3.03
CA SER A 262 15.38 -1.04 -3.53
C SER A 262 16.16 -1.91 -4.51
N GLY A 263 16.36 -3.19 -4.22
CA GLY A 263 17.13 -4.09 -5.08
C GLY A 263 16.49 -4.35 -6.46
N ARG A 264 15.19 -4.12 -6.60
CA ARG A 264 14.47 -4.24 -7.89
C ARG A 264 14.30 -2.91 -8.61
N SER A 265 14.05 -1.83 -7.86
CA SER A 265 13.71 -0.51 -8.41
C SER A 265 14.89 0.46 -8.47
N SER A 266 16.08 0.06 -7.99
CA SER A 266 17.30 0.86 -8.15
C SER A 266 17.64 1.05 -9.62
N LEU A 267 18.09 2.25 -9.97
CA LEU A 267 18.74 2.51 -11.25
C LEU A 267 19.91 1.53 -11.37
N MET A 268 19.86 0.60 -12.33
CA MET A 268 21.09 -0.05 -12.77
C MET A 268 21.96 1.06 -13.35
N ILE A 269 22.99 1.49 -12.62
CA ILE A 269 24.06 2.26 -13.23
C ILE A 269 24.75 1.28 -14.17
N GLN A 270 24.45 1.35 -15.47
CA GLN A 270 25.33 0.79 -16.48
C GLN A 270 26.60 1.65 -16.43
N ILE A 271 27.64 1.14 -15.77
CA ILE A 271 28.97 1.70 -15.97
C ILE A 271 29.46 1.13 -17.30
N GLU A 272 29.25 1.85 -18.39
CA GLU A 272 29.99 1.62 -19.63
C GLU A 272 31.44 2.06 -19.39
N TYR A 273 32.33 1.10 -19.15
CA TYR A 273 33.75 1.37 -19.13
C TYR A 273 34.26 1.42 -20.59
N VAL A 274 34.53 2.61 -21.10
CA VAL A 274 35.31 2.80 -22.34
C VAL A 274 36.79 2.74 -21.95
N PHE A 275 37.45 1.62 -22.23
CA PHE A 275 38.91 1.53 -22.10
C PHE A 275 39.55 2.09 -23.39
N GLU A 276 40.06 3.31 -23.35
CA GLU A 276 41.02 3.79 -24.35
C GLU A 276 42.39 3.19 -24.04
N PHE A 277 42.81 2.20 -24.83
CA PHE A 277 44.20 1.73 -24.78
C PHE A 277 45.09 2.69 -25.58
N PRO A 278 46.17 3.25 -24.99
CA PRO A 278 47.18 3.92 -25.79
C PRO A 278 47.82 2.89 -26.72
N PHE A 279 47.75 3.14 -28.04
CA PHE A 279 48.18 2.25 -29.12
C PHE A 279 49.70 1.93 -29.16
N SER A 280 50.46 2.20 -28.10
CA SER A 280 51.93 2.14 -28.12
C SER A 280 52.57 0.94 -27.41
N THR A 281 51.80 -0.05 -26.92
CA THR A 281 52.40 -1.26 -26.30
C THR A 281 51.77 -2.58 -26.76
N ILE A 282 51.39 -2.68 -28.04
CA ILE A 282 51.09 -3.97 -28.69
C ILE A 282 52.04 -4.12 -29.89
N ILE A 283 53.34 -4.19 -29.62
CA ILE A 283 54.27 -4.79 -30.56
C ILE A 283 55.25 -5.65 -29.77
N SER A 284 55.38 -6.89 -30.22
CA SER A 284 56.33 -7.93 -29.81
C SER A 284 55.76 -9.01 -28.89
N THR A 285 55.77 -10.23 -29.44
CA THR A 285 55.38 -11.53 -28.88
C THR A 285 53.86 -11.81 -28.88
N GLY A 286 53.44 -12.70 -29.78
CA GLY A 286 52.05 -13.11 -29.99
C GLY A 286 51.47 -13.97 -28.86
N THR A 287 51.42 -13.44 -27.64
CA THR A 287 50.78 -14.07 -26.50
C THR A 287 49.42 -13.41 -26.26
N PHE A 288 48.35 -14.21 -26.28
CA PHE A 288 47.02 -13.76 -25.89
C PHE A 288 47.00 -13.53 -24.37
N ILE A 289 46.82 -12.29 -23.92
CA ILE A 289 46.64 -11.99 -22.49
C ILE A 289 45.16 -12.18 -22.15
N HIS A 290 44.84 -13.17 -21.33
CA HIS A 290 43.49 -13.35 -20.77
C HIS A 290 43.36 -12.54 -19.48
N PHE A 291 42.40 -11.60 -19.47
CA PHE A 291 42.02 -10.87 -18.26
C PHE A 291 40.82 -11.57 -17.62
N SER A 292 40.88 -11.81 -16.31
CA SER A 292 39.71 -12.20 -15.51
C SER A 292 39.22 -11.01 -14.70
N PHE A 293 37.91 -10.85 -14.65
CA PHE A 293 37.26 -9.80 -13.88
C PHE A 293 36.47 -10.45 -12.74
N SER A 294 36.76 -10.02 -11.52
CA SER A 294 35.91 -10.30 -10.36
C SER A 294 35.58 -8.98 -9.67
N TYR A 295 34.34 -8.87 -9.19
CA TYR A 295 33.88 -7.73 -8.42
C TYR A 295 33.23 -8.20 -7.13
N GLU A 296 33.31 -7.36 -6.12
CA GLU A 296 32.61 -7.54 -4.86
C GLU A 296 31.80 -6.28 -4.57
N SER A 297 30.54 -6.47 -4.15
CA SER A 297 29.65 -5.37 -3.81
C SER A 297 29.52 -5.26 -2.30
N VAL A 298 29.91 -4.11 -1.75
CA VAL A 298 29.87 -3.86 -0.31
C VAL A 298 28.96 -2.67 -0.04
N PHE A 299 28.00 -2.85 0.87
CA PHE A 299 27.18 -1.75 1.37
C PHE A 299 27.97 -0.94 2.41
N SER A 300 28.05 0.38 2.22
CA SER A 300 28.71 1.25 3.19
C SER A 300 27.91 1.28 4.50
N SER A 301 28.53 0.88 5.61
CA SER A 301 27.92 0.90 6.95
C SER A 301 27.58 2.31 7.45
N LYS A 302 28.15 3.36 6.84
CA LYS A 302 27.90 4.77 7.18
C LYS A 302 26.90 5.46 6.25
N GLN A 303 26.64 4.89 5.07
CA GLN A 303 25.86 5.50 3.99
C GLN A 303 25.12 4.39 3.20
N PRO A 304 24.08 3.77 3.77
CA PRO A 304 23.44 2.55 3.22
C PRO A 304 22.74 2.76 1.87
N GLN A 305 22.57 4.02 1.45
CA GLN A 305 22.02 4.42 0.15
C GLN A 305 23.05 4.44 -0.99
N TYR A 306 24.34 4.23 -0.69
CA TYR A 306 25.42 4.16 -1.68
C TYR A 306 26.03 2.76 -1.69
N GLN A 307 26.16 2.19 -2.90
CA GLN A 307 26.80 0.90 -3.13
C GLN A 307 28.27 1.14 -3.52
N ILE A 308 29.21 0.54 -2.79
CA ILE A 308 30.63 0.58 -3.13
C ILE A 308 30.93 -0.70 -3.92
N ILE A 309 31.50 -0.52 -5.12
CA ILE A 309 31.94 -1.63 -5.98
C ILE A 309 33.46 -1.68 -5.88
N ILE A 310 33.98 -2.81 -5.38
CA ILE A 310 35.42 -3.08 -5.32
C ILE A 310 35.75 -3.97 -6.50
N LEU A 311 36.68 -3.53 -7.34
CA LEU A 311 37.15 -4.26 -8.52
C LEU A 311 38.51 -4.87 -8.25
N TYR A 312 38.65 -6.16 -8.56
CA TYR A 312 39.92 -6.88 -8.49
C TYR A 312 40.43 -7.15 -9.90
N PHE A 313 41.71 -6.89 -10.13
CA PHE A 313 42.38 -7.14 -11.41
C PHE A 313 43.42 -8.25 -11.20
N SER A 314 43.33 -9.32 -11.98
CA SER A 314 44.32 -10.39 -11.98
C SER A 314 44.77 -10.64 -13.42
N ILE A 315 46.08 -10.63 -13.64
CA ILE A 315 46.69 -11.10 -14.88
C ILE A 315 46.78 -12.62 -14.74
N ILE A 316 46.07 -13.36 -15.59
CA ILE A 316 46.23 -14.81 -15.68
C ILE A 316 47.33 -15.06 -16.71
N ALA A 317 48.48 -15.56 -16.25
CA ALA A 317 49.57 -16.04 -17.09
C ALA A 317 49.33 -17.49 -17.53
#